data_AF-A0A1B6CWN8-F1
#
_entry.id   AF-A0A1B6CWN8-F1
#
_cell.length_a   1.000
_cell.length_b   1.000
_cell.length_c   1.000
_cell.angle_alpha   90.00
_cell.angle_beta   90.00
_cell.angle_gamma   90.00
#
_symmetry.space_group_name_H-M   'P 1'
#
loop_
_entity.id
_entity.type
_entity.pdbx_description
1 polymer ?
#
loop_
_entity_poly.entity_id
_entity_poly.type
_entity_poly.pdbx_seq_one_letter_code
_entity_poly.pdbx_strand_id
1 'polypeptide(L)'
;IPTWVDKVQDKDKEEQCIYDLCFNPDGSQLVVAAGQRVLVYDTSQGSLVQPLKGHKDSVYCVCYARDGKRFASGSADKTVIIWTAKLEGVLKYSFEVKQPGLVYLISILFFLNN
;
A
#
# COMPACT_ATOMS: atom_id res chain seq x y z
N ILE A 1 20.52 -11.24 -16.62
CA ILE A 1 19.20 -10.57 -16.43
C ILE A 1 18.40 -11.47 -15.51
N PRO A 2 17.86 -11.00 -14.38
CA PRO A 2 17.14 -11.85 -13.43
C PRO A 2 15.90 -12.50 -14.06
N THR A 3 15.68 -13.78 -13.76
CA THR A 3 14.67 -14.68 -14.36
C THR A 3 13.23 -14.48 -13.86
N TRP A 4 12.98 -13.48 -13.03
CA TRP A 4 11.66 -13.22 -12.43
C TRP A 4 10.80 -12.24 -13.23
N VAL A 5 11.39 -11.55 -14.22
CA VAL A 5 10.69 -10.54 -15.04
C VAL A 5 9.57 -11.15 -15.88
N ASP A 6 9.66 -12.44 -16.24
CA ASP A 6 8.74 -13.07 -17.20
C ASP A 6 7.53 -13.79 -16.56
N LYS A 7 7.48 -13.92 -15.22
CA LYS A 7 6.44 -14.74 -14.54
C LYS A 7 5.25 -13.97 -13.98
N VAL A 8 5.29 -12.64 -13.93
CA VAL A 8 4.15 -11.84 -13.45
C VAL A 8 3.26 -11.47 -14.65
N GLN A 9 2.48 -12.44 -15.11
CA GLN A 9 1.40 -12.20 -16.05
C GLN A 9 0.13 -11.88 -15.25
N ASP A 10 0.02 -10.61 -14.82
CA ASP A 10 -1.27 -10.07 -14.41
C ASP A 10 -2.14 -9.93 -15.66
N LYS A 11 -3.26 -10.67 -15.70
CA LYS A 11 -4.14 -10.73 -16.88
C LYS A 11 -4.96 -9.44 -17.04
N ASP A 12 -5.00 -8.59 -16.01
CA ASP A 12 -5.66 -7.29 -16.04
C ASP A 12 -4.63 -6.20 -16.39
N LYS A 13 -4.28 -6.13 -17.67
CA LYS A 13 -3.41 -5.10 -18.27
C LYS A 13 -3.98 -3.68 -18.11
N GLU A 14 -3.79 -3.08 -16.94
CA GLU A 14 -3.53 -1.64 -16.87
C GLU A 14 -2.18 -1.48 -16.17
N GLU A 15 -1.15 -1.07 -16.91
CA GLU A 15 0.10 -0.62 -16.33
C GLU A 15 -0.21 0.59 -15.44
N GLN A 16 -0.26 0.37 -14.13
CA GLN A 16 -0.50 1.43 -13.16
C GLN A 16 0.84 2.01 -12.75
N CYS A 17 0.92 3.34 -12.65
CA CYS A 17 2.10 3.99 -12.09
C CYS A 17 2.32 3.50 -10.66
N ILE A 18 3.57 3.13 -10.36
CA ILE A 18 4.02 2.83 -9.00
C ILE A 18 4.56 4.13 -8.42
N TYR A 19 4.02 4.56 -7.28
CA TYR A 19 4.43 5.80 -6.62
C TYR A 19 5.31 5.57 -5.40
N ASP A 20 5.07 4.48 -4.67
CA ASP A 20 5.76 4.17 -3.43
C ASP A 20 5.68 2.67 -3.10
N LEU A 21 6.60 2.19 -2.27
CA LEU A 21 6.61 0.82 -1.77
C LEU A 21 7.28 0.74 -0.39
N CYS A 22 6.85 -0.22 0.43
CA CYS A 22 7.56 -0.55 1.66
C CYS A 22 7.41 -2.02 2.04
N PHE A 23 8.44 -2.55 2.70
CA PHE A 23 8.36 -3.85 3.36
C PHE A 23 7.69 -3.69 4.73
N ASN A 24 7.00 -4.73 5.17
CA ASN A 24 6.69 -4.86 6.58
C ASN A 24 7.98 -5.14 7.39
N PRO A 25 7.97 -4.94 8.72
CA PRO A 25 9.19 -5.04 9.53
C PRO A 25 9.91 -6.38 9.50
N ASP A 26 9.19 -7.49 9.29
CA ASP A 26 9.78 -8.83 9.18
C ASP A 26 10.18 -9.21 7.73
N GLY A 27 9.88 -8.35 6.76
CA GLY A 27 10.22 -8.54 5.35
C GLY A 27 9.38 -9.59 4.61
N SER A 28 8.38 -10.21 5.23
CA SER A 28 7.51 -11.22 4.60
C SER A 28 6.52 -10.63 3.59
N GLN A 29 6.22 -9.32 3.70
CA GLN A 29 5.29 -8.63 2.83
C GLN A 29 5.90 -7.37 2.22
N LEU A 30 5.56 -7.12 0.96
CA LEU A 30 5.82 -5.86 0.26
C LEU A 30 4.47 -5.22 -0.10
N VAL A 31 4.26 -3.98 0.33
CA VAL A 31 3.12 -3.17 -0.13
C VAL A 31 3.57 -2.16 -1.17
N VAL A 32 2.74 -1.97 -2.19
CA VAL A 32 3.03 -1.10 -3.34
C VAL A 32 1.84 -0.19 -3.60
N ALA A 33 2.07 1.12 -3.64
CA ALA A 33 1.09 2.10 -4.10
C ALA A 33 1.05 2.09 -5.64
N ALA A 34 -0.05 1.60 -6.23
CA ALA A 34 -0.19 1.39 -7.66
C ALA A 34 -1.51 1.96 -8.19
N GLY A 35 -1.46 3.12 -8.84
CA GLY A 35 -2.65 3.85 -9.26
C GLY A 35 -3.58 4.09 -8.06
N GLN A 36 -4.85 3.73 -8.16
CA GLN A 36 -5.85 3.87 -7.07
C GLN A 36 -5.85 2.70 -6.06
N ARG A 37 -4.89 1.79 -6.17
CA ARG A 37 -4.84 0.53 -5.42
C ARG A 37 -3.58 0.46 -4.57
N VAL A 38 -3.66 -0.36 -3.52
CA VAL A 38 -2.47 -0.85 -2.82
C VAL A 38 -2.34 -2.33 -3.10
N LEU A 39 -1.19 -2.76 -3.63
CA LEU A 39 -0.91 -4.16 -3.89
C LEU A 39 -0.12 -4.74 -2.70
N VAL A 40 -0.47 -5.95 -2.29
CA VAL A 40 0.25 -6.68 -1.23
C VAL A 40 0.88 -7.93 -1.85
N TYR A 41 2.19 -8.06 -1.74
CA TYR A 41 2.95 -9.20 -2.24
C TYR A 41 3.51 -10.03 -1.09
N ASP A 42 3.50 -11.35 -1.27
CA ASP A 42 4.28 -12.29 -0.47
C ASP A 42 5.69 -12.34 -1.04
N THR A 43 6.68 -12.01 -0.23
CA THR A 43 8.07 -11.86 -0.69
C THR A 43 8.77 -13.20 -0.84
N SER A 44 8.32 -14.24 -0.12
CA SER A 44 8.87 -15.59 -0.22
C SER A 44 8.46 -16.28 -1.52
N GLN A 45 7.25 -15.98 -2.01
CA GLN A 45 6.70 -16.54 -3.24
C GLN A 45 6.82 -15.62 -4.44
N GLY A 46 7.08 -14.33 -4.21
CA GLY A 46 7.10 -13.30 -5.25
C GLY A 46 5.73 -13.13 -5.92
N SER A 47 4.64 -13.39 -5.19
CA SER A 47 3.28 -13.47 -5.73
C SER A 47 2.39 -12.39 -5.12
N LEU A 48 1.44 -11.88 -5.92
CA LEU A 48 0.43 -10.95 -5.45
C LEU A 48 -0.55 -11.71 -4.54
N VAL A 49 -0.64 -11.30 -3.28
CA VAL A 49 -1.63 -11.82 -2.34
C VAL A 49 -3.00 -11.24 -2.66
N GLN A 50 -3.09 -9.90 -2.71
CA GLN A 50 -4.34 -9.21 -3.00
C GLN A 50 -4.13 -7.74 -3.44
N PRO A 51 -4.94 -7.24 -4.40
CA PRO A 51 -5.11 -5.80 -4.63
C PRO A 51 -6.16 -5.21 -3.68
N LEU A 52 -5.76 -4.25 -2.87
CA LEU A 52 -6.65 -3.51 -1.97
C LEU A 52 -7.27 -2.32 -2.70
N LYS A 53 -8.60 -2.34 -2.79
CA LYS A 53 -9.40 -1.28 -3.40
C LYS A 53 -10.01 -0.43 -2.30
N GLY A 54 -10.00 0.88 -2.48
CA GLY A 54 -10.62 1.76 -1.49
C GLY A 54 -10.41 3.24 -1.71
N HIS A 55 -9.28 3.61 -2.29
CA HIS A 55 -9.05 4.97 -2.75
C HIS A 55 -9.80 5.22 -4.06
N LYS A 56 -10.22 6.47 -4.27
CA LYS A 56 -10.93 6.94 -5.47
C LYS A 56 -10.00 7.65 -6.48
N ASP A 57 -8.74 7.84 -6.10
CA ASP A 57 -7.71 8.51 -6.88
C ASP A 57 -6.33 7.94 -6.51
N SER A 58 -5.27 8.36 -7.21
CA SER A 58 -3.91 7.82 -7.08
C SER A 58 -3.43 7.79 -5.64
N VAL A 59 -2.94 6.62 -5.22
CA VAL A 59 -2.24 6.40 -3.96
C VAL A 59 -0.80 6.83 -4.16
N TYR A 60 -0.35 7.79 -3.36
CA TYR A 60 1.01 8.32 -3.48
C TYR A 60 1.98 7.73 -2.48
N CYS A 61 1.49 7.23 -1.35
CA CYS A 61 2.36 6.72 -0.31
C CYS A 61 1.74 5.55 0.44
N VAL A 62 2.61 4.64 0.88
CA VAL A 62 2.27 3.50 1.73
C VAL A 62 3.31 3.36 2.83
N CYS A 63 2.89 2.97 4.03
CA CYS A 63 3.87 2.67 5.08
C CYS A 63 3.35 1.70 6.14
N TYR A 64 4.19 0.73 6.53
CA TYR A 64 3.92 -0.20 7.61
C TYR A 64 4.15 0.40 8.98
N ALA A 65 3.27 0.07 9.92
CA ALA A 65 3.52 0.26 11.34
C ALA A 65 4.63 -0.68 11.82
N ARG A 66 5.36 -0.25 12.85
CA ARG A 66 6.45 -1.05 13.46
C ARG A 66 5.98 -2.37 14.05
N ASP A 67 4.70 -2.47 14.41
CA ASP A 67 4.08 -3.71 14.88
C ASP A 67 3.90 -4.77 13.78
N GLY A 68 4.07 -4.41 12.51
CA GLY A 68 3.90 -5.27 11.33
C GLY A 68 2.47 -5.72 11.06
N LYS A 69 1.50 -5.30 11.87
CA LYS A 69 0.10 -5.75 11.79
C LYS A 69 -0.76 -4.81 10.96
N ARG A 70 -0.30 -3.58 10.77
CA ARG A 70 -1.03 -2.51 10.09
C ARG A 70 -0.13 -1.73 9.16
N PHE A 71 -0.74 -1.15 8.14
CA PHE A 71 -0.10 -0.13 7.30
C PHE A 71 -1.11 0.94 6.90
N ALA A 72 -0.62 2.09 6.49
CA ALA A 72 -1.41 3.22 6.03
C ALA A 72 -1.16 3.45 4.54
N SER A 73 -2.17 3.99 3.84
CA SER A 73 -2.02 4.53 2.50
C SER A 73 -2.65 5.92 2.39
N GLY A 74 -1.98 6.83 1.66
CA GLY A 74 -2.46 8.19 1.39
C GLY A 74 -2.68 8.42 -0.10
N SER A 75 -3.76 9.13 -0.45
CA SER A 75 -4.20 9.32 -1.84
C SER A 75 -4.54 10.76 -2.17
N ALA A 76 -4.48 11.08 -3.47
CA ALA A 76 -5.03 12.30 -4.08
C ALA A 76 -6.52 12.52 -3.77
N ASP A 77 -7.26 11.46 -3.40
CA ASP A 77 -8.67 11.54 -3.01
C ASP A 77 -8.90 12.19 -1.63
N LYS A 78 -7.84 12.69 -0.99
CA LYS A 78 -7.84 13.38 0.30
C LYS A 78 -8.16 12.46 1.49
N THR A 79 -8.02 11.15 1.32
CA THR A 79 -8.22 10.18 2.39
C THR A 79 -6.92 9.48 2.77
N VAL A 80 -6.88 9.04 4.03
CA VAL A 80 -5.91 8.05 4.51
C VAL A 80 -6.70 6.81 4.90
N ILE A 81 -6.22 5.65 4.45
CA ILE A 81 -6.81 4.35 4.79
C ILE A 81 -5.79 3.57 5.62
N ILE A 82 -6.25 3.08 6.78
CA ILE A 82 -5.49 2.14 7.60
C ILE A 82 -5.98 0.73 7.28
N TRP A 83 -5.04 -0.13 6.95
CA TRP A 83 -5.25 -1.52 6.60
C TRP A 83 -4.68 -2.42 7.69
N THR A 84 -5.41 -3.47 8.08
CA THR A 84 -4.92 -4.51 9.00
C THR A 84 -4.68 -5.81 8.24
N ALA A 85 -3.56 -6.47 8.49
CA ALA A 85 -3.15 -7.70 7.78
C ALA A 85 -3.75 -9.00 8.35
N LYS A 86 -4.74 -8.97 9.25
CA LYS A 86 -5.25 -10.21 9.86
C LYS A 86 -6.09 -11.03 8.87
N LEU A 87 -5.80 -12.34 8.84
CA LEU A 87 -6.57 -13.38 8.16
C LEU A 87 -8.06 -13.20 8.43
N GLU A 88 -8.88 -13.34 7.38
CA GLU A 88 -10.34 -13.18 7.35
C GLU A 88 -10.90 -11.80 7.02
N GLY A 89 -10.17 -11.02 6.23
CA GLY A 89 -10.73 -9.86 5.54
C GLY A 89 -10.17 -8.58 6.10
N VAL A 90 -9.55 -7.83 5.20
CA VAL A 90 -8.87 -6.58 5.49
C VAL A 90 -9.84 -5.62 6.18
N LEU A 91 -9.73 -5.48 7.51
CA LEU A 91 -10.47 -4.44 8.22
C LEU A 91 -9.93 -3.10 7.73
N LYS A 92 -10.84 -2.33 7.13
CA LYS A 92 -10.59 -1.02 6.56
C LYS A 92 -11.13 0.03 7.51
N TYR A 93 -10.25 0.82 8.10
CA TYR A 93 -10.65 2.09 8.71
C TYR A 93 -10.23 3.21 7.76
N SER A 94 -11.17 4.03 7.30
CA SER A 94 -10.91 5.18 6.45
C SER A 94 -11.32 6.45 7.17
N PHE A 95 -10.44 7.44 7.18
CA PHE A 95 -10.76 8.77 7.69
C PHE A 95 -10.38 9.82 6.65
N GLU A 96 -11.28 10.78 6.43
CA GLU A 96 -11.04 11.90 5.53
C GLU A 96 -10.17 12.95 6.21
N VAL A 97 -9.07 13.34 5.57
CA VAL A 97 -8.21 14.41 6.08
C VAL A 97 -8.71 15.73 5.51
N LYS A 98 -9.41 16.52 6.34
CA LYS A 98 -10.05 17.80 5.94
C LYS A 98 -9.07 18.92 5.52
N GLN A 99 -7.76 18.65 5.47
CA GLN A 99 -6.75 19.59 4.97
C GLN A 99 -5.97 18.99 3.78
N PRO A 100 -6.46 19.18 2.55
CA PRO A 100 -5.94 18.50 1.35
C PRO A 100 -4.60 19.03 0.82
N GLY A 101 -4.09 20.14 1.34
CA GLY A 101 -2.86 20.78 0.84
C GLY A 101 -1.55 20.10 1.23
N LEU A 102 -1.58 19.11 2.15
CA LEU A 102 -0.38 18.55 2.79
C LEU A 102 -0.32 17.01 2.81
N VAL A 103 -1.19 16.31 2.06
CA VAL A 103 -1.19 14.83 2.02
C VAL A 103 0.14 14.27 1.49
N TYR A 104 0.92 15.11 0.78
CA TYR A 104 2.28 14.82 0.31
C TYR A 104 3.29 14.45 1.43
N LEU A 105 3.01 14.75 2.70
CA LEU A 105 4.00 14.65 3.81
C LEU A 105 3.59 13.74 4.98
N ILE A 106 2.42 13.09 4.94
CA ILE A 106 2.00 12.20 6.04
C ILE A 106 2.90 10.95 6.15
N SER A 107 3.67 10.62 5.12
CA SER A 107 4.69 9.57 5.15
C SER A 107 5.79 9.79 6.20
N ILE A 108 6.04 11.02 6.68
CA ILE A 108 7.16 11.31 7.59
C ILE A 108 6.70 11.66 9.02
N LEU A 109 5.60 12.39 9.19
CA LEU A 109 5.27 12.98 10.51
C LEU A 109 4.41 12.12 11.42
N PHE A 110 3.61 11.18 10.89
CA PHE A 110 2.94 10.21 11.76
C PHE A 110 3.92 9.15 12.31
N PHE A 111 5.11 9.03 11.68
CA PHE A 111 6.14 8.03 11.96
C PHE A 111 7.09 8.36 13.12
N LEU A 112 7.22 9.63 13.53
CA LEU A 112 8.16 9.98 14.61
C LEU A 112 7.60 9.75 16.03
N ASN A 113 6.31 9.41 16.18
CA ASN A 113 5.65 9.53 17.47
C ASN A 113 5.00 8.27 18.07
N ASN A 114 5.02 7.09 17.45
CA ASN A 114 4.60 5.82 18.10
C ASN A 114 5.22 4.56 17.50
#